data_AF-A0A7X8ZQE7-F1
#
_entry.id   AF-A0A7X8ZQE7-F1
#
_cell.length_a   1.000
_cell.length_b   1.000
_cell.length_c   1.000
_cell.angle_alpha   90.00
_cell.angle_beta   90.00
_cell.angle_gamma   90.00
#
_symmetry.space_group_name_H-M   'P 1'
#
loop_
_entity.id
_entity.type
_entity.pdbx_description
1 polymer ?
#
loop_
_entity_poly.entity_id
_entity_poly.type
_entity_poly.pdbx_seq_one_letter_code
_entity_poly.pdbx_strand_id
1 'polypeptide(L)' 'MLNSDKMKLGPGRAPQRSLLKANGLSDEQIRRPLIGIANSFNEIVP' A
#
# COMPACT_ATOMS: atom_id res chain seq x y z
N MET A 1 -1.98 3.64 -15.96
CA MET A 1 -1.78 2.74 -14.80
C MET A 1 -0.75 3.36 -13.88
N LEU A 2 -1.09 3.54 -12.61
CA LEU A 2 -0.14 3.93 -11.57
C LEU A 2 0.70 2.72 -11.15
N ASN A 3 1.87 2.96 -10.54
CA ASN A 3 2.73 1.87 -10.08
C ASN A 3 2.04 0.97 -9.03
N SER A 4 1.23 1.55 -8.14
CA SER A 4 0.50 0.79 -7.13
C SER A 4 -0.62 -0.09 -7.73
N ASP A 5 -1.13 0.21 -8.93
CA ASP A 5 -2.17 -0.62 -9.57
C ASP A 5 -1.68 -2.05 -9.82
N LYS A 6 -0.37 -2.23 -10.08
CA LYS A 6 0.26 -3.52 -10.34
C LYS A 6 0.09 -4.51 -9.20
N MET A 7 -0.02 -4.03 -7.94
CA MET A 7 -0.15 -4.89 -6.76
C MET A 7 -1.60 -5.09 -6.28
N LYS A 8 -2.55 -4.23 -6.66
CA LYS A 8 -3.93 -4.27 -6.15
C LYS A 8 -4.97 -4.74 -7.17
N LEU A 9 -4.72 -4.55 -8.48
CA LEU A 9 -5.66 -4.89 -9.54
C LEU A 9 -5.44 -6.30 -10.11
N GLY A 10 -6.53 -6.97 -10.44
CA GLY A 10 -6.53 -8.31 -11.04
C GLY A 10 -6.84 -9.44 -10.06
N PRO A 11 -7.29 -10.59 -10.58
CA PRO A 11 -7.72 -11.72 -9.76
C PRO A 11 -6.58 -12.31 -8.92
N GLY A 12 -5.37 -12.42 -9.51
CA GLY A 12 -4.17 -12.93 -8.82
C GLY A 12 -3.61 -12.00 -7.72
N ARG A 13 -4.23 -10.85 -7.46
CA ARG A 13 -3.82 -9.92 -6.40
C ARG A 13 -4.61 -10.06 -5.09
N ALA A 14 -5.39 -11.13 -4.95
CA ALA A 14 -6.15 -11.41 -3.72
C ALA A 14 -5.27 -11.45 -2.46
N PRO A 15 -4.06 -12.09 -2.46
CA PRO A 15 -3.21 -12.12 -1.28
C PRO A 15 -2.73 -10.72 -0.85
N GLN A 16 -2.30 -9.89 -1.80
CA GLN A 16 -1.85 -8.52 -1.53
C GLN A 16 -2.99 -7.67 -0.95
N ARG A 17 -4.21 -7.76 -1.51
CA ARG A 17 -5.38 -7.06 -0.97
C ARG A 17 -5.74 -7.52 0.44
N SER A 18 -5.56 -8.80 0.76
CA SER A 18 -5.77 -9.32 2.12
C SER A 18 -4.87 -8.61 3.14
N LEU A 19 -3.58 -8.44 2.83
CA LEU A 19 -2.64 -7.72 3.69
C LEU A 19 -2.98 -6.23 3.81
N LEU A 20 -3.43 -5.59 2.74
CA LEU A 20 -3.87 -4.18 2.80
C LEU A 20 -5.11 -4.03 3.70
N LYS A 21 -6.08 -4.96 3.62
CA LYS A 21 -7.24 -4.97 4.51
C LYS A 21 -6.86 -5.24 5.97
N ALA A 22 -5.92 -6.16 6.20
CA ALA A 22 -5.39 -6.43 7.54
C ALA A 22 -4.70 -5.21 8.16
N ASN A 23 -4.09 -4.34 7.34
CA ASN A 23 -3.55 -3.04 7.76
C ASN A 23 -4.61 -1.94 7.94
N GLY A 24 -5.91 -2.28 7.83
CA GLY A 24 -7.01 -1.35 8.09
C GLY A 24 -7.50 -0.57 6.87
N LEU A 25 -7.02 -0.86 5.66
CA LEU A 25 -7.52 -0.18 4.45
C LEU A 25 -8.86 -0.74 3.98
N SER A 26 -9.82 0.15 3.70
CA SER A 26 -11.08 -0.19 3.06
C SER A 26 -10.90 -0.44 1.55
N ASP A 27 -11.87 -1.10 0.92
CA ASP A 27 -11.86 -1.31 -0.54
C ASP A 27 -11.85 0.02 -1.31
N GLU A 28 -12.47 1.06 -0.77
CA GLU A 28 -12.43 2.40 -1.36
C GLU A 28 -11.02 3.00 -1.30
N GLN A 29 -10.36 2.90 -0.14
CA GLN A 29 -9.00 3.43 0.05
C GLN A 29 -7.97 2.67 -0.80
N ILE A 30 -8.10 1.35 -0.92
CA ILE A 30 -7.22 0.54 -1.77
C ILE A 30 -7.30 0.98 -3.24
N ARG A 31 -8.48 1.39 -3.73
CA ARG A 31 -8.63 1.87 -5.11
C ARG A 31 -7.87 3.17 -5.37
N ARG A 32 -7.66 4.01 -4.36
CA ARG A 32 -6.91 5.27 -4.49
C ARG A 32 -5.40 5.02 -4.74
N PRO A 33 -4.65 6.01 -5.26
CA PRO A 33 -3.20 5.92 -5.34
C PRO A 33 -2.59 5.64 -3.96
N LEU A 34 -1.61 4.74 -3.89
CA LEU A 34 -0.91 4.46 -2.63
C LEU A 34 0.35 5.31 -2.60
N ILE A 35 0.50 6.11 -1.56
CA ILE A 35 1.63 7.03 -1.38
C ILE A 35 2.50 6.50 -0.25
N GLY A 36 3.73 6.10 -0.59
CA GLY A 36 4.72 5.74 0.42
C GLY A 36 5.35 7.00 1.00
N ILE A 37 5.29 7.16 2.32
CA ILE A 37 5.99 8.22 3.04
C ILE A 37 7.29 7.62 3.56
N ALA A 38 8.42 7.99 2.94
CA ALA A 38 9.74 7.60 3.40
C ALA A 38 10.31 8.70 4.30
N ASN A 39 10.83 8.32 5.46
CA ASN A 39 11.46 9.23 6.41
C ASN A 39 12.77 8.60 6.91
N SER A 40 13.81 9.42 7.08
CA SER A 40 15.15 9.00 7.50
C SER A 40 15.37 9.07 9.02
N PHE A 41 14.28 9.11 9.81
CA PHE A 41 14.33 9.16 11.27
C PHE A 41 15.25 8.05 11.78
N ASN A 42 16.23 8.47 12.56
CA ASN A 42 17.19 7.60 13.23
C ASN A 42 17.63 8.28 14.53
N GLU A 43 18.09 7.48 15.48
CA GLU A 43 18.57 7.96 16.79
C GLU A 43 20.09 8.20 16.81
N ILE A 44 20.78 8.00 15.69
CA ILE A 44 22.24 8.04 15.57
C ILE A 44 22.73 9.49 15.40
N VAL A 45 21.99 10.28 14.61
CA VAL A 45 22.29 11.69 14.35
C VAL A 45 21.06 12.53 14.71
N PRO A 46 21.18 13.50 15.63
CA PRO A 46 20.08 14.38 16.03
C PRO A 46 19.47 15.17 14.86
#